data_AF-A0A4Q4VKR3-F1
#
_entry.id   AF-A0A4Q4VKR3-F1
#
_cell.length_a   1.000
_cell.length_b   1.000
_cell.length_c   1.000
_cell.angle_alpha   90.00
_cell.angle_beta   90.00
_cell.angle_gamma   90.00
#
_symmetry.space_group_name_H-M   'P 1'
#
loop_
_entity.id
_entity.type
_entity.pdbx_description
1 polymer ?
#
loop_
_entity_poly.entity_id
_entity_poly.type
_entity_poly.pdbx_seq_one_letter_code
_entity_poly.pdbx_strand_id
1 'polypeptide(L)' 'MASQAASIPSLMSKAEAKSAVNADAASKPKPCCVCKEEKSKRDECMLFSKSADPASECQTMIDQYKSCMAGFGFQV' A
#
# COMPACT_ATOMS: atom_id res chain seq x y z
N MET A 1 0.98 -35.96 -34.77
CA MET A 1 0.21 -34.82 -34.26
C MET A 1 0.19 -34.92 -32.74
N ALA A 2 0.86 -33.99 -32.06
CA ALA A 2 1.05 -33.97 -30.61
C ALA A 2 0.02 -33.03 -29.95
N SER A 3 -0.62 -33.47 -28.86
CA SER A 3 -1.04 -32.64 -27.70
C SER A 3 -1.91 -33.49 -26.77
N GLN A 4 -1.39 -33.87 -25.60
CA GLN A 4 -1.54 -33.17 -24.30
C GLN A 4 -2.88 -33.46 -23.61
N ALA A 5 -2.84 -34.38 -22.63
CA ALA A 5 -3.80 -34.45 -21.54
C ALA A 5 -3.03 -34.84 -20.27
N ALA A 6 -2.36 -33.85 -19.68
CA ALA A 6 -1.76 -33.97 -18.35
C ALA A 6 -2.65 -33.23 -17.35
N SER A 7 -3.35 -34.04 -16.56
CA SER A 7 -3.69 -33.87 -15.15
C SER A 7 -3.62 -32.47 -14.53
N ILE A 8 -4.77 -31.93 -14.15
CA ILE A 8 -4.87 -30.90 -13.11
C ILE A 8 -5.74 -31.47 -11.98
N PRO A 9 -5.17 -31.92 -10.84
CA PRO A 9 -5.93 -32.05 -9.62
C PRO A 9 -6.16 -30.64 -9.05
N SER A 10 -7.43 -30.30 -8.89
CA SER A 10 -7.91 -29.14 -8.15
C SER A 10 -7.33 -29.11 -6.75
N LEU A 11 -6.32 -28.28 -6.53
CA LEU A 11 -5.90 -27.87 -5.19
C LEU A 11 -6.77 -26.69 -4.76
N MET A 12 -7.92 -27.03 -4.17
CA MET A 12 -8.56 -26.21 -3.15
C MET A 12 -7.52 -25.91 -2.06
N SER A 13 -7.08 -24.66 -1.96
CA SER A 13 -6.45 -24.16 -0.73
C SER A 13 -7.38 -23.14 -0.10
N LYS A 14 -8.02 -23.63 0.96
CA LYS A 14 -8.78 -22.91 1.95
C LYS A 14 -7.94 -21.76 2.53
N ALA A 15 -8.28 -20.53 2.15
CA ALA A 15 -7.79 -19.33 2.83
C ALA A 15 -8.61 -19.10 4.11
N GLU A 16 -8.26 -19.84 5.18
CA GLU A 16 -8.45 -19.35 6.54
C GLU A 16 -7.27 -18.42 6.87
N ALA A 17 -7.53 -17.11 6.91
CA ALA A 17 -6.61 -16.14 7.49
C ALA A 17 -7.32 -15.41 8.63
N LYS A 18 -7.36 -16.08 9.78
CA LYS A 18 -7.51 -15.44 11.08
C LYS A 18 -6.11 -14.94 11.49
N SER A 19 -5.91 -13.62 11.52
CA SER A 19 -4.84 -13.05 12.32
C SER A 19 -5.33 -11.81 13.05
N ALA A 20 -5.56 -12.05 14.34
CA ALA A 20 -5.67 -11.16 15.48
C ALA A 20 -5.58 -9.64 15.21
N VAL A 21 -6.72 -8.96 15.38
CA VAL A 21 -6.74 -7.61 15.95
C VAL A 21 -6.27 -7.74 17.40
N ASN A 22 -4.99 -7.49 17.62
CA ASN A 22 -4.45 -7.28 18.96
C ASN A 22 -4.88 -5.88 19.42
N ALA A 23 -5.94 -5.86 20.24
CA ALA A 23 -6.37 -4.73 21.02
C ALA A 23 -5.36 -4.46 22.15
N ASP A 24 -4.18 -3.93 21.82
CA ASP A 24 -3.28 -3.27 22.78
C ASP A 24 -2.23 -2.44 22.02
N ALA A 25 -2.56 -1.18 21.71
CA ALA A 25 -1.60 -0.18 21.22
C ALA A 25 -2.17 1.22 21.47
N ALA A 26 -2.70 1.45 22.67
CA ALA A 26 -3.38 2.69 23.06
C ALA A 26 -2.45 3.86 23.41
N SER A 27 -1.17 3.88 23.01
CA SER A 27 -0.25 4.95 23.48
C SER A 27 0.83 5.45 22.53
N LYS A 28 0.87 5.02 21.27
CA LYS A 28 1.59 5.75 20.21
C LYS A 28 0.82 5.60 18.89
N PRO A 29 0.32 6.69 18.28
CA PRO A 29 -0.34 6.60 16.98
C PRO A 29 0.66 6.02 15.99
N LYS A 30 0.29 4.92 15.32
CA LYS A 30 1.13 4.31 14.27
C LYS A 30 1.39 5.38 13.19
N PRO A 31 2.61 5.46 12.59
CA PRO A 31 2.99 6.49 11.62
C PRO A 31 2.10 6.53 10.35
N CYS A 32 1.25 5.52 10.16
CA CYS A 32 0.23 5.46 9.12
C CYS A 32 -1.06 6.25 9.41
N CYS A 33 -1.28 6.79 10.62
CA CYS A 33 -2.49 7.54 10.96
C CYS A 33 -2.36 9.07 10.88
N VAL A 34 -1.15 9.58 10.66
CA VAL A 34 -0.86 11.00 10.79
C VAL A 34 -1.15 11.77 9.50
N CYS A 35 -0.61 11.28 8.38
CA CYS A 35 -0.74 11.90 7.05
C CYS A 35 -1.53 11.00 6.11
N LYS A 36 -2.69 10.51 6.59
CA LYS A 36 -3.46 9.46 5.90
C LYS A 36 -4.08 9.99 4.60
N GLU A 37 -4.53 11.25 4.59
CA GLU A 37 -5.09 11.89 3.40
C GLU A 37 -4.01 12.15 2.33
N GLU A 38 -2.90 12.80 2.69
CA GLU A 38 -1.77 12.98 1.77
C GLU A 38 -1.23 11.65 1.23
N LYS A 39 -1.17 10.62 2.07
CA LYS A 39 -0.75 9.29 1.64
C LYS A 39 -1.70 8.72 0.60
N SER A 40 -3.01 8.75 0.85
CA SER A 40 -4.02 8.30 -0.12
C SER A 40 -3.90 9.07 -1.43
N LYS A 41 -3.83 10.41 -1.42
CA LYS A 41 -3.71 11.22 -2.64
C LYS A 41 -2.45 10.91 -3.44
N ARG A 42 -1.32 10.69 -2.75
CA ARG A 42 -0.06 10.27 -3.37
C ARG A 42 -0.17 8.87 -3.99
N ASP A 43 -0.73 7.91 -3.25
CA ASP A 43 -0.94 6.55 -3.75
C ASP A 43 -1.90 6.53 -4.94
N GLU A 44 -3.00 7.28 -4.88
CA GLU A 44 -3.94 7.45 -5.99
C GLU A 44 -3.25 8.08 -7.21
N CYS A 45 -2.47 9.14 -7.00
CA CYS A 45 -1.70 9.76 -8.08
C CYS A 45 -0.73 8.76 -8.72
N MET A 46 0.06 8.01 -7.94
CA MET A 46 0.99 7.02 -8.47
C MET A 46 0.28 5.85 -9.17
N LEU A 47 -0.88 5.43 -8.67
CA LEU A 47 -1.62 4.30 -9.21
C LEU A 47 -2.39 4.64 -10.50
N PHE A 48 -2.88 5.88 -10.61
CA PHE A 48 -3.67 6.34 -11.75
C PHE A 48 -2.87 7.14 -12.79
N SER A 49 -1.65 7.56 -12.48
CA SER A 49 -0.80 8.27 -13.44
C SER A 49 -0.41 7.34 -14.59
N LYS A 50 -0.62 7.83 -15.82
CA LYS A 50 -0.27 7.13 -17.08
C LYS A 50 1.10 7.54 -17.62
N SER A 51 1.81 8.40 -16.90
CA SER A 51 3.09 8.94 -17.33
C SER A 51 4.19 7.88 -17.19
N ALA A 52 5.23 8.01 -18.02
CA ALA A 52 6.40 7.13 -17.96
C ALA A 52 7.15 7.25 -16.62
N ASP A 53 7.03 8.40 -15.95
CA ASP A 53 7.56 8.64 -14.61
C ASP A 53 6.49 9.26 -13.69
N PRO A 54 5.68 8.42 -13.00
CA PRO A 54 4.63 8.90 -12.11
C PRO A 54 5.20 9.55 -10.84
N ALA A 55 6.46 9.27 -10.48
CA ALA A 55 7.12 9.88 -9.33
C ALA A 55 7.36 11.40 -9.54
N SER A 56 7.74 11.79 -10.74
CA SER A 56 7.91 13.20 -11.11
C SER A 56 6.56 13.93 -11.22
N GLU A 57 5.54 13.30 -11.80
CA GLU A 57 4.18 13.89 -11.88
C GLU A 57 3.54 14.06 -10.50
N CYS A 58 3.74 13.09 -9.61
CA CYS A 58 3.19 13.11 -8.26
C CYS A 58 4.11 13.79 -7.23
N GLN A 59 5.19 14.47 -7.68
CA GLN A 59 6.19 15.07 -6.80
C GLN A 59 5.55 16.00 -5.77
N THR A 60 4.61 16.85 -6.19
CA THR A 60 3.88 17.77 -5.29
C THR A 60 3.11 17.03 -4.18
N MET A 61 2.55 15.86 -4.46
CA MET A 61 1.83 15.05 -3.47
C MET A 61 2.79 14.32 -2.53
N ILE A 62 3.94 13.88 -3.05
CA ILE A 62 5.02 13.26 -2.27
C ILE A 62 5.61 14.28 -1.29
N ASP A 63 5.83 15.52 -1.74
CA ASP A 63 6.39 16.59 -0.92
C ASP A 63 5.44 17.02 0.20
N GLN A 64 4.13 17.08 -0.08
CA GLN A 64 3.10 17.28 0.95
C GLN A 64 3.10 16.15 1.99
N TYR A 65 3.18 14.89 1.56
CA TYR A 65 3.26 13.75 2.48
C TYR A 65 4.51 13.81 3.37
N LYS A 66 5.68 14.14 2.78
CA LYS A 66 6.94 14.34 3.50
C LYS A 66 6.85 15.49 4.50
N SER A 67 6.29 16.63 4.08
CA SER A 67 6.11 17.82 4.93
C SER A 67 5.18 17.53 6.10
N CYS A 68 4.08 16.81 5.85
CA CYS A 68 3.21 16.35 6.91
C CYS A 68 3.97 15.44 7.88
N MET A 69 4.68 14.40 7.41
CA MET A 69 5.42 13.51 8.31
C MET A 69 6.53 14.22 9.10
N ALA A 70 7.21 15.18 8.48
CA ALA A 70 8.23 16.02 9.11
C ALA A 70 7.64 16.87 10.26
N GLY A 71 6.40 17.37 10.10
CA GLY A 71 5.69 18.10 11.16
C GLY A 71 5.44 17.28 12.43
N PHE A 72 5.45 15.95 12.32
CA PHE A 72 5.32 15.05 13.47
C PHE A 72 6.66 14.41 13.88
N GLY A 73 7.78 14.88 13.32
CA GLY A 73 9.12 14.42 13.66
C GLY A 73 9.53 13.11 12.98
N PHE A 74 8.84 12.69 11.91
CA PHE A 74 9.18 11.49 11.14
C PHE A 74 9.86 11.89 9.83
N GLN A 75 11.10 11.43 9.62
CA GLN A 75 11.81 11.58 8.34
C GLN A 75 11.47 10.38 7.44
N VAL A 76 10.88 10.64 6.26
CA VAL A 76 10.47 9.62 5.26
C VAL A 76 11.15 9.81 3.92
#